data_AF-A0A6B2VJK3-F1
#
_entry.id   AF-A0A6B2VJK3-F1
#
_cell.length_a   1.000
_cell.length_b   1.000
_cell.length_c   1.000
_cell.angle_alpha   90.00
_cell.angle_beta   90.00
_cell.angle_gamma   90.00
#
_symmetry.space_group_name_H-M   'P 1'
#
loop_
_entity.id
_entity.type
_entity.pdbx_description
1 polymer ?
#
loop_
_entity_poly.entity_id
_entity_poly.type
_entity_poly.pdbx_seq_one_letter_code
_entity_poly.pdbx_strand_id
1 'polypeptide(L)'
;MTAGGGTEDTRHTERRVPATLAHRVPDLGALELLLAVARLGSLGGAARELGITQPAASSRVRSMERQLGLALVDRSPRGSRLTDAGALVTDWARRVVEAAEAFDAG
;
A
#
# COMPACT_ATOMS: atom_id res chain seq x y z
N MET A 1 -0.05 -35.95 52.98
CA MET A 1 0.49 -37.00 52.10
C MET A 1 -0.05 -36.76 50.71
N THR A 2 0.83 -36.31 49.79
CA THR A 2 0.80 -36.42 48.30
C THR A 2 -0.46 -35.95 47.53
N ALA A 3 -0.43 -35.22 46.42
CA ALA A 3 0.54 -34.64 45.48
C ALA A 3 -0.27 -33.58 44.67
N GLY A 4 0.24 -32.53 44.02
CA GLY A 4 1.48 -32.41 43.25
C GLY A 4 1.19 -32.53 41.75
N GLY A 5 1.37 -31.43 41.00
CA GLY A 5 1.49 -31.39 39.54
C GLY A 5 0.16 -31.48 38.78
N GLY A 6 -0.09 -30.75 37.70
CA GLY A 6 0.73 -30.01 36.75
C GLY A 6 -0.14 -29.94 35.49
N THR A 7 -0.29 -28.76 34.88
CA THR A 7 0.24 -28.51 33.52
C THR A 7 -0.20 -29.60 32.54
N GLU A 8 -1.12 -29.35 31.61
CA GLU A 8 -0.84 -28.53 30.44
C GLU A 8 -2.16 -28.07 29.82
N ASP A 9 -2.51 -26.81 30.05
CA ASP A 9 -3.36 -26.08 29.11
C ASP A 9 -2.46 -25.75 27.92
N THR A 10 -2.42 -26.69 26.98
CA THR A 10 -1.65 -26.58 25.73
C THR A 10 -2.23 -25.44 24.93
N ARG A 11 -1.70 -24.23 25.17
CA ARG A 11 -1.86 -23.06 24.31
C ARG A 11 -1.37 -23.46 22.91
N HIS A 12 -2.30 -23.86 22.06
CA HIS A 12 -2.10 -23.97 20.64
C HIS A 12 -1.78 -22.56 20.12
N THR A 13 -0.49 -22.23 20.13
CA THR A 13 0.06 -21.09 19.41
C THR A 13 -0.04 -21.45 17.93
N GLU A 14 -1.19 -21.19 17.33
CA GLU A 14 -1.33 -21.14 15.88
C GLU A 14 -0.34 -20.08 15.38
N ARG A 15 0.78 -20.56 14.86
CA ARG A 15 1.73 -19.77 14.10
C ARG A 15 1.00 -19.33 12.83
N ARG A 16 0.29 -18.20 12.91
CA ARG A 16 -0.38 -17.56 11.78
C ARG A 16 0.69 -17.33 10.72
N VAL A 17 0.66 -18.12 9.65
CA VAL A 17 1.54 -17.93 8.50
C VAL A 17 1.31 -16.49 8.06
N PRO A 18 2.31 -15.60 8.12
CA PRO A 18 2.09 -14.22 7.72
C PRO A 18 1.61 -14.27 6.27
N ALA A 19 0.44 -13.67 5.99
CA ALA A 19 -0.11 -13.56 4.63
C ALA A 19 1.00 -13.15 3.63
N THR A 20 0.93 -13.55 2.37
CA THR A 20 1.96 -13.17 1.40
C THR A 20 2.04 -11.65 1.26
N LEU A 21 3.23 -11.12 0.92
CA LEU A 21 3.42 -9.68 0.71
C LEU A 21 2.39 -9.11 -0.29
N ALA A 22 2.03 -9.90 -1.30
CA ALA A 22 1.01 -9.55 -2.29
C ALA A 22 -0.34 -9.10 -1.73
N HIS A 23 -0.69 -9.51 -0.49
CA HIS A 23 -1.99 -9.17 0.12
C HIS A 23 -1.90 -7.99 1.08
N ARG A 24 -0.69 -7.64 1.54
CA ARG A 24 -0.44 -6.56 2.51
C ARG A 24 0.19 -5.31 1.90
N VAL A 25 0.88 -5.49 0.78
CA VAL A 25 1.60 -4.43 0.09
C VAL A 25 0.81 -4.07 -1.17
N PRO A 26 0.61 -2.77 -1.45
CA PRO A 26 0.03 -2.33 -2.71
C PRO A 26 0.82 -2.86 -3.92
N ASP A 27 0.11 -3.18 -5.00
CA ASP A 27 0.75 -3.62 -6.25
C ASP A 27 1.58 -2.49 -6.90
N LEU A 28 2.50 -2.85 -7.82
CA LEU A 28 3.36 -1.86 -8.50
C LEU A 28 2.54 -0.77 -9.20
N GLY A 29 1.44 -1.13 -9.87
CA GLY A 29 0.57 -0.15 -10.52
C GLY A 29 -0.10 0.83 -9.55
N ALA A 30 -0.37 0.43 -8.30
CA ALA A 30 -0.83 1.34 -7.26
C ALA A 30 0.30 2.28 -6.82
N LEU A 31 1.51 1.77 -6.63
CA LEU A 31 2.68 2.58 -6.26
C LEU A 31 3.00 3.62 -7.36
N GLU A 32 3.03 3.21 -8.62
CA GLU A 32 3.20 4.09 -9.79
C GLU A 32 2.12 5.18 -9.83
N LEU A 33 0.87 4.82 -9.53
CA LEU A 33 -0.22 5.79 -9.47
C LEU A 33 0.01 6.85 -8.38
N LEU A 34 0.50 6.46 -7.20
CA LEU A 34 0.82 7.39 -6.12
C LEU A 34 1.99 8.32 -6.51
N LEU A 35 3.04 7.77 -7.14
CA LEU A 35 4.17 8.56 -7.69
C LEU A 35 3.68 9.57 -8.74
N ALA A 36 2.79 9.17 -9.63
CA ALA A 36 2.19 10.06 -10.63
C ALA A 36 1.34 11.17 -9.99
N VAL A 37 0.55 10.85 -8.94
CA VAL A 37 -0.19 11.87 -8.17
C VAL A 37 0.78 12.87 -7.52
N ALA A 38 1.89 12.39 -6.97
CA ALA A 38 2.93 13.23 -6.37
C ALA A 38 3.52 14.23 -7.38
N ARG A 39 3.87 13.75 -8.59
CA ARG A 39 4.44 14.58 -9.66
C ARG A 39 3.44 15.57 -10.24
N LEU A 40 2.20 15.15 -10.46
CA LEU A 40 1.21 15.91 -11.24
C LEU A 40 0.26 16.75 -10.37
N GLY A 41 0.15 16.47 -9.07
CA GLY A 41 -0.83 17.13 -8.19
C GLY A 41 -2.29 16.90 -8.63
N SER A 42 -2.55 15.81 -9.34
CA SER A 42 -3.86 15.52 -9.91
C SER A 42 -4.08 14.02 -10.08
N LEU A 43 -5.12 13.49 -9.42
CA LEU A 43 -5.53 12.09 -9.60
C LEU A 43 -6.04 11.82 -11.02
N GLY A 44 -6.74 12.79 -11.62
CA GLY A 44 -7.17 12.68 -13.02
C GLY A 44 -6.01 12.76 -14.01
N GLY A 45 -4.98 13.58 -13.71
CA GLY A 45 -3.74 13.64 -14.47
C GLY A 45 -2.99 12.31 -14.41
N ALA A 46 -2.80 11.78 -13.20
CA ALA A 46 -2.14 10.50 -12.97
C ALA A 46 -2.87 9.34 -13.65
N ALA A 47 -4.21 9.31 -13.59
CA ALA A 47 -5.00 8.30 -14.29
C ALA A 47 -4.76 8.32 -15.81
N ARG A 48 -4.74 9.52 -16.41
CA ARG A 48 -4.45 9.68 -17.84
C ARG A 48 -3.03 9.24 -18.21
N GLU A 49 -2.04 9.58 -17.38
CA GLU A 49 -0.65 9.17 -17.57
C GLU A 49 -0.51 7.64 -17.55
N LEU A 50 -1.21 6.97 -16.64
CA LEU A 50 -1.20 5.51 -16.51
C LEU A 50 -2.19 4.79 -17.46
N GLY A 51 -2.87 5.52 -18.35
CA GLY A 51 -3.83 4.93 -19.29
C GLY A 51 -5.07 4.29 -18.65
N ILE A 52 -5.44 4.70 -17.42
CA ILE A 52 -6.60 4.18 -16.70
C ILE A 52 -7.68 5.25 -16.51
N THR A 53 -8.91 4.81 -16.23
CA THR A 53 -9.99 5.74 -15.93
C THR A 53 -9.81 6.38 -14.54
N GLN A 54 -10.28 7.62 -14.37
CA GLN A 54 -10.22 8.29 -13.06
C GLN A 54 -10.97 7.50 -11.96
N PRO A 55 -12.15 6.87 -12.20
CA PRO A 55 -12.76 5.99 -11.21
C PRO A 55 -11.88 4.78 -10.82
N ALA A 56 -11.17 4.17 -11.77
CA ALA A 56 -10.24 3.08 -11.49
C ALA A 56 -9.07 3.56 -10.61
N ALA A 57 -8.45 4.69 -10.96
CA ALA A 57 -7.40 5.31 -10.14
C ALA A 57 -7.90 5.63 -8.72
N SER A 58 -9.11 6.20 -8.63
CA SER A 58 -9.78 6.53 -7.38
C SER A 58 -10.02 5.30 -6.50
N SER A 59 -10.41 4.18 -7.10
CA SER A 59 -10.59 2.89 -6.41
C SER A 59 -9.26 2.31 -5.92
N ARG A 60 -8.23 2.36 -6.76
CA ARG A 60 -6.88 1.85 -6.46
C ARG A 60 -6.25 2.61 -5.29
N VAL A 61 -6.32 3.95 -5.29
CA VAL A 61 -5.87 4.77 -4.15
C VAL A 61 -6.63 4.40 -2.87
N ARG A 62 -7.96 4.30 -2.91
CA ARG A 62 -8.73 3.89 -1.71
C ARG A 62 -8.34 2.50 -1.22
N SER A 63 -8.02 1.58 -2.12
CA SER A 63 -7.57 0.24 -1.74
C SER A 63 -6.22 0.27 -1.05
N MET A 64 -5.28 1.04 -1.60
CA MET A 64 -3.97 1.29 -1.00
C MET A 64 -4.12 1.90 0.40
N GLU A 65 -4.95 2.93 0.55
CA GLU A 65 -5.21 3.59 1.84
C GLU A 65 -5.77 2.62 2.87
N ARG A 66 -6.71 1.74 2.48
CA ARG A 66 -7.23 0.68 3.37
C ARG A 66 -6.19 -0.37 3.74
N GLN A 67 -5.34 -0.78 2.80
CA GLN A 67 -4.28 -1.75 3.06
C GLN A 67 -3.24 -1.21 4.03
N LEU A 68 -2.87 0.07 3.89
CA LEU A 68 -1.86 0.72 4.72
C LEU A 68 -2.43 1.30 6.02
N GLY A 69 -3.76 1.50 6.11
CA GLY A 69 -4.40 2.18 7.23
C GLY A 69 -4.06 3.67 7.29
N LEU A 70 -3.74 4.28 6.14
CA LEU A 70 -3.28 5.66 6.02
C LEU A 70 -4.11 6.40 4.97
N ALA A 71 -4.47 7.65 5.23
CA ALA A 71 -4.92 8.56 4.17
C ALA A 71 -3.69 9.06 3.41
N LEU A 72 -3.65 8.87 2.10
CA LEU A 72 -2.47 9.17 1.29
C LEU A 72 -2.69 10.37 0.37
N VAL A 73 -3.95 10.60 -0.04
CA VAL A 73 -4.30 11.65 -0.98
C VAL A 73 -5.48 12.47 -0.45
N ASP A 74 -5.24 13.75 -0.20
CA ASP A 74 -6.29 14.73 0.06
C ASP A 74 -6.94 15.17 -1.26
N ARG A 75 -8.27 15.06 -1.29
CA ARG A 75 -9.09 15.44 -2.45
C ARG A 75 -9.82 16.73 -2.18
N SER A 76 -9.70 17.69 -3.09
CA SER A 76 -10.37 18.98 -3.02
C SER A 76 -10.93 19.38 -4.39
N PRO A 77 -11.79 20.40 -4.46
CA PRO A 77 -12.22 20.98 -5.74
C PRO A 77 -11.06 21.48 -6.61
N ARG A 78 -9.89 21.75 -6.01
CA ARG A 78 -8.69 22.25 -6.72
C ARG A 78 -7.78 21.13 -7.23
N GLY A 79 -8.14 19.86 -7.02
CA GLY A 79 -7.34 18.70 -7.43
C GLY A 79 -7.03 17.73 -6.28
N SER A 80 -5.97 16.96 -6.43
CA SER A 80 -5.58 15.91 -5.48
C SER A 80 -4.12 16.09 -5.08
N ARG A 81 -3.86 16.19 -3.77
CA ARG A 81 -2.51 16.38 -3.23
C ARG A 81 -2.19 15.25 -2.27
N LEU A 82 -0.90 14.97 -2.08
CA LEU A 82 -0.47 14.04 -1.05
C LEU A 82 -0.75 14.61 0.34
N THR A 83 -1.13 13.74 1.27
CA THR A 83 -1.01 14.01 2.70
C THR A 83 0.46 13.87 3.12
N ASP A 84 0.80 14.22 4.37
CA ASP A 84 2.14 13.98 4.91
C ASP A 84 2.50 12.48 4.89
N ALA A 85 1.55 11.62 5.24
CA ALA A 85 1.72 10.16 5.13
C ALA A 85 1.89 9.72 3.68
N GLY A 86 1.14 10.33 2.75
CA GLY A 86 1.29 10.11 1.31
C GLY A 86 2.68 10.45 0.80
N ALA A 87 3.27 11.55 1.27
CA ALA A 87 4.63 11.95 0.91
C ALA A 87 5.67 10.92 1.39
N LEU A 88 5.56 10.47 2.65
CA LEU A 88 6.45 9.43 3.19
C LEU A 88 6.34 8.11 2.43
N VAL A 89 5.10 7.67 2.13
CA VAL A 89 4.86 6.44 1.36
C VAL A 89 5.38 6.56 -0.07
N THR A 90 5.27 7.74 -0.68
CA THR A 90 5.82 8.02 -2.02
C THR A 90 7.34 7.83 -2.06
N ASP A 91 8.07 8.22 -1.01
CA ASP A 91 9.52 8.01 -0.95
C ASP A 91 9.92 6.54 -0.81
N TRP A 92 9.11 5.73 -0.13
CA TRP A 92 9.30 4.28 -0.10
C TRP A 92 8.92 3.63 -1.43
N ALA A 93 7.79 4.04 -2.01
CA ALA A 93 7.27 3.55 -3.28
C ALA A 93 8.28 3.75 -4.41
N ARG A 94 8.97 4.90 -4.44
CA ARG A 94 10.01 5.21 -5.44
C ARG A 94 11.07 4.12 -5.50
N ARG A 95 11.61 3.72 -4.35
CA ARG A 95 12.65 2.67 -4.27
C ARG A 95 12.15 1.31 -4.74
N VAL A 96 10.89 0.98 -4.48
CA VAL A 96 10.28 -0.29 -4.91
C VAL A 96 10.09 -0.30 -6.42
N VAL A 97 9.57 0.79 -6.99
CA VAL A 97 9.36 0.92 -8.43
C VAL A 97 10.70 0.92 -9.17
N GLU A 98 11.70 1.68 -8.71
CA GLU A 98 13.06 1.68 -9.29
C GLU A 98 13.69 0.28 -9.32
N ALA A 99 13.53 -0.51 -8.24
CA ALA A 99 14.01 -1.88 -8.21
C ALA A 99 13.24 -2.81 -9.17
N ALA A 100 11.94 -2.57 -9.34
CA ALA A 100 11.12 -3.32 -10.30
C ALA A 100 11.46 -2.98 -11.76
N GLU A 101 11.67 -1.70 -12.07
CA GLU A 101 12.15 -1.23 -13.38
C GLU A 101 13.53 -1.83 -13.71
N ALA A 102 14.45 -1.86 -12.74
CA ALA A 102 15.75 -2.50 -12.91
C ALA A 102 15.63 -4.02 -13.14
N PHE A 103 14.63 -4.66 -12.55
CA PHE A 103 14.35 -6.09 -12.77
C PHE A 103 13.73 -6.36 -14.14
N ASP A 104 12.80 -5.51 -14.61
CA ASP A 104 12.16 -5.62 -15.93
C ASP A 104 13.13 -5.37 -17.09
N ALA A 105 14.13 -4.51 -16.87
CA ALA A 105 15.16 -4.18 -17.85
C ALA A 105 16.26 -5.25 -18.03
N GLY A 106 16.29 -6.29 -17.19
CA GLY A 106 17.28 -7.39 -17.21
C GLY A 106 16.79 -8.62 -17.97
#